data_AF-A0A960YC30-F1
#
_entry.id   AF-A0A960YC30-F1
#
_cell.length_a   1.000
_cell.length_b   1.000
_cell.length_c   1.000
_cell.angle_alpha   90.00
_cell.angle_beta   90.00
_cell.angle_gamma   90.00
#
_symmetry.space_group_name_H-M   'P 1'
#
loop_
_entity.id
_entity.type
_entity.pdbx_description
1 polymer ?
#
loop_
_entity_poly.entity_id
_entity_poly.type
_entity_poly.pdbx_seq_one_letter_code
_entity_poly.pdbx_strand_id
1 'polypeptide(L)'
;MKYIHFILITFSLIVILKCQKEITVSCTDSPKTLKLLDSQSFIASCPQNCGGGLLWGTDIYTTDSAICKAGLHTGLLDREKGGSLKVTLLPGQNSYSGKERNGVKSSDWGSYSSSFKLE
;
A
#
# COMPACT_ATOMS: atom_id res chain seq x y z
N MET A 1 -2.85 34.49 43.50
CA MET A 1 -1.96 33.65 42.66
C MET A 1 -2.47 32.21 42.68
N LYS A 2 -2.45 31.53 41.52
CA LYS A 2 -2.63 30.08 41.30
C LYS A 2 -4.03 29.54 40.92
N TYR A 3 -4.73 30.12 39.94
CA TYR A 3 -5.79 29.39 39.19
C TYR A 3 -5.80 29.69 37.68
N ILE A 4 -4.63 30.00 37.12
CA ILE A 4 -4.41 30.09 35.66
C ILE A 4 -3.25 29.14 35.35
N HIS A 5 -3.53 27.83 35.27
CA HIS A 5 -2.63 26.82 34.67
C HIS A 5 -3.26 25.41 34.64
N PHE A 6 -4.56 25.27 34.33
CA PHE A 6 -5.21 23.95 34.38
C PHE A 6 -6.11 23.62 33.17
N ILE A 7 -5.84 24.20 32.00
CA ILE A 7 -6.72 24.05 30.82
C ILE A 7 -6.06 23.42 29.57
N LEU A 8 -4.74 23.12 29.50
CA LEU A 8 -4.13 22.84 28.16
C LEU A 8 -3.26 21.59 27.94
N ILE A 9 -3.05 20.66 28.89
CA ILE A 9 -2.08 19.56 28.65
C ILE A 9 -2.58 18.16 29.06
N THR A 10 -3.86 17.86 28.83
CA THR A 10 -4.32 16.44 28.82
C THR A 10 -5.01 16.05 27.50
N PHE A 11 -5.03 16.95 26.51
CA PHE A 11 -5.66 16.74 25.21
C PHE A 11 -4.76 16.03 24.17
N SER A 12 -3.61 15.48 24.54
CA SER A 12 -2.63 14.97 23.54
C SER A 12 -2.06 13.58 23.82
N LEU A 13 -2.80 12.68 24.49
CA LEU A 13 -2.34 11.29 24.64
C LEU A 13 -3.45 10.23 24.56
N ILE A 14 -4.60 10.56 23.97
CA ILE A 14 -5.35 9.54 23.23
C ILE A 14 -5.03 9.87 21.79
N VAL A 15 -3.90 9.31 21.35
CA VAL A 15 -3.52 9.11 19.96
C VAL A 15 -4.81 9.01 19.16
N ILE A 16 -5.03 9.97 18.25
CA ILE A 16 -6.09 9.90 17.25
C ILE A 16 -5.93 8.51 16.63
N LEU A 17 -6.78 7.57 17.05
CA LEU A 17 -6.89 6.26 16.42
C LEU A 17 -7.43 6.61 15.04
N LYS A 18 -6.54 6.94 14.10
CA LYS A 18 -6.93 7.10 12.71
C LYS A 18 -7.54 5.74 12.36
N CYS A 19 -8.83 5.75 12.05
CA CYS A 19 -9.53 4.59 11.51
C CYS A 19 -8.93 4.32 10.12
N GLN A 20 -7.74 3.72 10.09
CA GLN A 20 -7.11 3.30 8.85
C GLN A 20 -7.92 2.09 8.37
N LYS A 21 -8.52 2.23 7.19
CA LYS A 21 -9.29 1.18 6.54
C LYS A 21 -8.36 0.01 6.23
N GLU A 22 -8.39 -1.02 7.05
CA GLU A 22 -7.70 -2.29 6.79
C GLU A 22 -8.63 -3.24 6.02
N ILE A 23 -8.10 -3.80 4.94
CA ILE A 23 -8.86 -4.65 4.01
C ILE A 23 -8.04 -5.92 3.79
N THR A 24 -8.66 -7.07 4.01
CA THR A 24 -8.08 -8.36 3.60
C THR A 24 -8.16 -8.50 2.09
N VAL A 25 -7.03 -8.75 1.45
CA VAL A 25 -6.93 -8.85 -0.01
C VAL A 25 -6.59 -10.27 -0.45
N SER A 26 -7.08 -10.68 -1.61
CA SER A 26 -6.69 -11.91 -2.29
C SER A 26 -5.39 -11.71 -3.07
N CYS A 27 -4.71 -12.80 -3.43
CA CYS A 27 -3.36 -12.71 -4.03
C CYS A 27 -3.26 -12.04 -5.38
N THR A 28 -4.37 -11.89 -6.09
CA THR A 28 -4.45 -11.20 -7.38
C THR A 28 -5.13 -9.84 -7.28
N ASP A 29 -5.54 -9.44 -6.08
CA ASP A 29 -6.27 -8.19 -5.90
C ASP A 29 -5.36 -6.99 -6.12
N SER A 30 -5.91 -6.00 -6.82
CA SER A 30 -5.28 -4.74 -7.14
C SER A 30 -6.15 -3.59 -6.62
N PRO A 31 -5.61 -2.38 -6.41
CA PRO A 31 -6.42 -1.22 -6.05
C PRO A 31 -7.59 -0.98 -7.01
N LYS A 32 -7.39 -1.25 -8.31
CA LYS A 32 -8.42 -1.15 -9.35
C LYS A 32 -9.55 -2.17 -9.17
N THR A 33 -9.21 -3.45 -8.97
CA THR A 33 -10.21 -4.51 -8.77
C THR A 33 -11.06 -4.26 -7.52
N LEU A 34 -10.43 -3.74 -6.46
CA LEU A 34 -11.09 -3.44 -5.19
C LEU A 34 -11.88 -2.12 -5.21
N LYS A 35 -11.86 -1.37 -6.33
CA LYS A 35 -12.49 -0.04 -6.46
C LYS A 35 -12.03 0.94 -5.38
N LEU A 36 -10.74 0.91 -5.05
CA LEU A 36 -10.12 1.75 -4.00
C LEU A 36 -9.41 2.98 -4.56
N LEU A 37 -9.66 3.34 -5.82
CA LEU A 37 -9.00 4.46 -6.48
C LEU A 37 -9.38 5.83 -5.89
N ASP A 38 -10.55 5.93 -5.25
CA ASP A 38 -11.01 7.15 -4.57
C ASP A 38 -10.44 7.30 -3.15
N SER A 39 -9.71 6.29 -2.66
CA SER A 39 -9.08 6.32 -1.35
C SER A 39 -7.65 6.84 -1.44
N GLN A 40 -7.29 7.86 -0.65
CA GLN A 40 -5.92 8.38 -0.63
C GLN A 40 -4.91 7.33 -0.16
N SER A 41 -5.29 6.52 0.84
CA SER A 41 -4.49 5.40 1.36
C SER A 41 -5.35 4.41 2.13
N PHE A 42 -4.95 3.15 2.18
CA PHE A 42 -5.57 2.09 2.98
C PHE A 42 -4.52 1.06 3.44
N ILE A 43 -4.87 0.22 4.41
CA ILE A 43 -4.04 -0.92 4.81
C ILE A 43 -4.53 -2.16 4.07
N ALA A 44 -3.62 -2.86 3.40
CA ALA A 44 -3.91 -4.14 2.76
C ALA A 44 -3.30 -5.26 3.60
N SER A 45 -4.12 -6.23 3.99
CA SER A 45 -3.68 -7.43 4.70
C SER A 45 -3.59 -8.59 3.72
N CYS A 46 -2.35 -9.02 3.46
CA CYS A 46 -2.01 -10.09 2.53
C CYS A 46 -1.92 -11.44 3.25
N PRO A 47 -2.57 -12.50 2.73
CA PRO A 47 -2.46 -13.83 3.31
C PRO A 47 -1.05 -14.42 3.12
N GLN A 48 -0.78 -15.48 3.85
CA GLN A 48 0.39 -16.34 3.64
C GLN A 48 0.44 -16.92 2.22
N ASN A 49 1.65 -17.20 1.74
CA ASN A 49 1.96 -17.84 0.45
C ASN A 49 1.42 -17.09 -0.78
N CYS A 50 1.44 -15.76 -0.72
CA CYS A 50 0.66 -14.92 -1.62
C CYS A 50 1.52 -14.04 -2.53
N GLY A 51 1.78 -14.52 -3.76
CA GLY A 51 2.62 -13.81 -4.73
C GLY A 51 2.16 -13.93 -6.19
N GLY A 52 0.86 -14.12 -6.40
CA GLY A 52 0.24 -14.24 -7.72
C GLY A 52 -0.07 -12.88 -8.37
N GLY A 53 -0.57 -12.91 -9.61
CA GLY A 53 -1.04 -11.72 -10.32
C GLY A 53 0.03 -10.96 -11.11
N LEU A 54 -0.42 -9.87 -11.73
CA LEU A 54 0.40 -8.98 -12.56
C LEU A 54 1.18 -7.99 -11.69
N LEU A 55 2.31 -7.52 -12.19
CA LEU A 55 3.12 -6.52 -11.50
C LEU A 55 3.86 -5.66 -12.53
N TRP A 56 3.58 -4.37 -12.53
CA TRP A 56 4.12 -3.39 -13.46
C TRP A 56 4.82 -2.28 -12.70
N GLY A 57 6.07 -1.97 -13.06
CA GLY A 57 6.87 -0.93 -12.40
C GLY A 57 7.65 -1.39 -11.17
N THR A 58 8.36 -0.43 -10.57
CA THR A 58 9.25 -0.60 -9.41
C THR A 58 9.07 0.60 -8.50
N ASP A 59 8.79 0.34 -7.21
CA ASP A 59 8.48 1.34 -6.15
C ASP A 59 7.18 2.12 -6.36
N ILE A 60 6.87 2.46 -7.60
CA ILE A 60 5.59 2.98 -8.05
C ILE A 60 5.03 1.98 -9.07
N TYR A 61 3.83 1.48 -8.79
CA TYR A 61 3.18 0.43 -9.55
C TYR A 61 1.87 0.93 -10.16
N THR A 62 1.46 0.39 -11.31
CA THR A 62 0.13 0.68 -11.87
C THR A 62 -0.96 0.12 -10.95
N THR A 63 -2.12 0.77 -10.87
CA THR A 63 -3.21 0.34 -9.97
C THR A 63 -3.91 -0.97 -10.35
N ASP A 64 -3.56 -1.59 -11.47
CA ASP A 64 -3.94 -2.98 -11.81
C ASP A 64 -2.88 -4.03 -11.45
N SER A 65 -1.78 -3.63 -10.81
CA SER A 65 -0.81 -4.55 -10.23
C SER A 65 -1.31 -5.15 -8.92
N ALA A 66 -0.95 -6.42 -8.68
CA ALA A 66 -1.34 -7.15 -7.47
C ALA A 66 -0.60 -6.61 -6.24
N ILE A 67 -1.35 -6.27 -5.19
CA ILE A 67 -0.83 -5.59 -3.99
C ILE A 67 0.20 -6.47 -3.26
N CYS A 68 -0.14 -7.73 -3.00
CA CYS A 68 0.74 -8.64 -2.26
C CYS A 68 2.02 -8.96 -3.04
N LYS A 69 1.91 -9.14 -4.36
CA LYS A 69 3.09 -9.34 -5.22
C LYS A 69 3.99 -8.11 -5.22
N ALA A 70 3.43 -6.90 -5.23
CA ALA A 70 4.19 -5.66 -5.07
C ALA A 70 4.87 -5.58 -3.69
N GLY A 71 4.19 -6.01 -2.61
CA GLY A 71 4.77 -6.06 -1.26
C GLY A 71 5.94 -7.05 -1.13
N LEU A 72 5.86 -8.20 -1.79
CA LEU A 72 6.99 -9.12 -1.90
C LEU A 72 8.13 -8.51 -2.73
N HIS A 73 7.78 -7.84 -3.84
CA HIS A 73 8.76 -7.18 -4.70
C HIS A 73 9.53 -6.06 -3.99
N THR A 74 8.90 -5.28 -3.11
CA THR A 74 9.59 -4.28 -2.27
C THR A 74 10.39 -4.93 -1.13
N GLY A 75 9.99 -6.14 -0.71
CA GLY A 75 10.56 -6.83 0.46
C GLY A 75 9.91 -6.39 1.78
N LEU A 76 8.79 -5.65 1.71
CA LEU A 76 7.98 -5.30 2.87
C LEU A 76 7.18 -6.50 3.39
N LEU A 77 6.91 -7.47 2.52
CA LEU A 77 6.24 -8.72 2.88
C LEU A 77 7.18 -9.90 2.83
N ASP A 78 6.95 -10.83 3.75
CA ASP A 78 7.47 -12.18 3.72
C ASP A 78 6.46 -13.09 3.00
N ARG A 79 6.93 -13.93 2.08
CA ARG A 79 6.04 -14.79 1.27
C ARG A 79 5.29 -15.81 2.12
N GLU A 80 5.95 -16.40 3.09
CA GLU A 80 5.40 -17.49 3.89
C GLU A 80 4.44 -16.96 4.96
N LYS A 81 4.71 -15.75 5.49
CA LYS A 81 3.91 -15.15 6.56
C LYS A 81 2.79 -14.23 6.06
N GLY A 82 2.96 -13.61 4.88
CA GLY A 82 2.11 -12.51 4.46
C GLY A 82 2.30 -11.29 5.37
N GLY A 83 1.21 -10.55 5.62
CA GLY A 83 1.21 -9.42 6.54
C GLY A 83 0.44 -8.21 6.01
N SER A 84 0.38 -7.16 6.84
CA SER A 84 -0.30 -5.92 6.50
C SER A 84 0.70 -4.85 6.08
N LEU A 85 0.34 -4.08 5.06
CA LEU A 85 1.14 -2.97 4.55
C LEU A 85 0.26 -1.80 4.15
N LYS A 86 0.82 -0.59 4.10
CA LYS A 86 0.08 0.59 3.70
C LYS A 86 0.20 0.78 2.19
N VAL A 87 -0.95 0.91 1.53
CA VAL A 87 -1.06 1.30 0.12
C VAL A 87 -1.42 2.77 0.05
N THR A 88 -0.64 3.55 -0.71
CA THR A 88 -0.93 4.96 -0.99
C THR A 88 -1.14 5.16 -2.49
N LEU A 89 -2.28 5.73 -2.87
CA LEU A 89 -2.62 6.02 -4.26
C LEU A 89 -1.92 7.29 -4.73
N LEU A 90 -1.51 7.28 -6.00
CA LEU A 90 -0.76 8.36 -6.64
C LEU A 90 -1.35 8.64 -8.04
N PRO A 91 -1.12 9.84 -8.59
CA PRO A 91 -1.35 10.10 -10.00
C PRO A 91 -0.55 9.12 -10.88
N GLY A 92 -1.09 8.83 -12.06
CA GLY A 92 -0.44 7.98 -13.06
C GLY A 92 0.87 8.55 -13.61
N GLN A 93 1.72 7.68 -14.15
CA GLN A 93 2.97 8.03 -14.83
C GLN A 93 2.89 7.75 -16.34
N ASN A 94 3.79 8.38 -17.10
CA ASN A 94 3.94 8.16 -18.54
C ASN A 94 4.68 6.85 -18.88
N SER A 95 5.44 6.31 -17.93
CA SER A 95 6.16 5.05 -18.06
C SER A 95 6.45 4.47 -16.69
N TYR A 96 6.62 3.15 -16.63
CA TYR A 96 6.99 2.38 -15.44
C TYR A 96 8.09 1.42 -15.82
N SER A 97 9.20 1.42 -15.06
CA SER A 97 10.29 0.48 -15.28
C SER A 97 10.15 -0.76 -14.40
N GLY A 98 10.09 -1.92 -15.05
CA GLY A 98 10.11 -3.23 -14.44
C GLY A 98 11.51 -3.67 -14.09
N LYS A 99 11.64 -4.38 -12.97
CA LYS A 99 12.90 -4.97 -12.51
C LYS A 99 12.61 -6.24 -11.74
N GLU A 100 13.61 -7.11 -11.61
CA GLU A 100 13.57 -8.17 -10.61
C GLU A 100 14.17 -7.69 -9.29
N ARG A 101 13.41 -7.82 -8.20
CA ARG A 101 13.84 -7.49 -6.84
C ARG A 101 13.23 -8.50 -5.87
N ASN A 102 14.02 -8.92 -4.88
CA ASN A 102 13.61 -9.91 -3.87
C ASN A 102 13.05 -11.21 -4.49
N GLY A 103 13.59 -11.65 -5.63
CA GLY A 103 13.14 -12.85 -6.35
C GLY A 103 11.75 -12.72 -6.98
N VAL A 104 11.19 -11.51 -7.05
CA VAL A 104 9.93 -11.22 -7.74
C VAL A 104 10.23 -10.35 -8.95
N LYS A 105 9.68 -10.73 -10.10
CA LYS A 105 9.82 -9.97 -11.35
C LYS A 105 8.63 -9.05 -11.56
N SER A 106 8.90 -7.77 -11.80
CA SER A 106 7.96 -6.83 -12.41
C SER A 106 8.33 -6.57 -13.87
N SER A 107 7.35 -6.08 -14.63
CA SER A 107 7.52 -5.77 -16.05
C SER A 107 7.39 -4.27 -16.31
N ASP A 108 8.00 -3.81 -17.40
CA ASP A 108 7.83 -2.45 -17.89
C ASP A 108 6.39 -2.19 -18.30
N TRP A 109 5.96 -0.94 -18.20
CA TRP A 109 4.68 -0.48 -18.73
C TRP A 109 4.77 0.95 -19.27
N GLY A 110 3.88 1.28 -20.20
CA GLY A 110 3.75 2.62 -20.77
C GLY A 110 2.93 3.56 -19.88
N SER A 111 2.25 4.51 -20.50
CA SER A 111 1.40 5.46 -19.78
C SER A 111 0.22 4.74 -19.10
N TYR A 112 -0.09 5.14 -17.88
CA TYR A 112 -1.25 4.63 -17.13
C TYR A 112 -1.85 5.73 -16.26
N SER A 113 -3.16 5.68 -16.01
CA SER A 113 -3.91 6.80 -15.41
C SER A 113 -3.74 6.97 -13.89
N SER A 114 -3.30 5.93 -13.19
CA SER A 114 -3.13 5.96 -11.73
C SER A 114 -2.05 4.98 -11.27
N SER A 115 -1.41 5.31 -10.14
CA SER A 115 -0.37 4.47 -9.56
C SER A 115 -0.60 4.25 -8.07
N PHE A 116 0.20 3.37 -7.47
CA PHE A 116 0.31 3.26 -6.02
C PHE A 116 1.76 2.99 -5.60
N LYS A 117 2.05 3.30 -4.34
CA LYS A 117 3.28 2.91 -3.64
C LYS A 117 2.96 2.21 -2.32
N LEU A 118 3.94 1.49 -1.80
CA LEU A 118 3.83 0.73 -0.56
C LEU A 118 4.74 1.29 0.53
N GLU A 119 4.25 1.29 1.77
CA GLU A 119 4.95 1.76 2.98
C GLU A 119 4.68 0.83 4.17
#